data_AF-A0AAW4BMM0-F1
#
_entry.id   AF-A0AAW4BMM0-F1
#
_cell.length_a   1.000
_cell.length_b   1.000
_cell.length_c   1.000
_cell.angle_alpha   90.00
_cell.angle_beta   90.00
_cell.angle_gamma   90.00
#
_symmetry.space_group_name_H-M   'P 1'
#
loop_
_entity.id
_entity.type
_entity.pdbx_description
1 polymer ?
#
loop_
_entity_poly.entity_id
_entity_poly.type
_entity_poly.pdbx_seq_one_letter_code
_entity_poly.pdbx_strand_id
1 'polypeptide(L)'
;QVKQYQPLFDLYQEDGTIIVSKELDGLINPATIFQRFVRAFNTNDNKKRFMQSNPTFLAIEQQQLKVNENNETDDVARFYQSWYGKITAQEVGKTQAGDFYLSFQSIDKASSLVLLNAYIDFINQQLNQQLTNDLTSKLTVKHNQLSQQYSSLQQQTQLRLQVELARVQNALAIAKAANINEPVQNLNEEKLFAISIGSKALQAKVDALKSITNLSVFEPRLALLQAQVQQVELLGKVKPAQVQGYAYLEQPEAPISRDEPKRALIAVLGTLLGGMLGVAIVLVRFAFRKEE
;
A
#
# COMPACT_ATOMS: atom_id res chain seq x y z
N GLN A 1 1.96 -11.31 -9.70
CA GLN A 1 1.26 -10.28 -10.51
C GLN A 1 1.91 -8.90 -10.36
N VAL A 2 2.12 -8.36 -9.15
CA VAL A 2 2.80 -7.04 -8.95
C VAL A 2 4.18 -6.94 -9.63
N LYS A 3 4.95 -8.04 -9.72
CA LYS A 3 6.22 -8.07 -10.46
C LYS A 3 6.09 -7.76 -11.97
N GLN A 4 4.91 -7.92 -12.58
CA GLN A 4 4.69 -7.59 -13.99
C GLN A 4 4.79 -6.07 -14.25
N TYR A 5 4.63 -5.26 -13.21
CA TYR A 5 4.74 -3.80 -13.29
C TYR A 5 6.19 -3.33 -13.11
N GLN A 6 7.10 -4.19 -12.64
CA GLN A 6 8.50 -3.85 -12.33
C GLN A 6 9.24 -3.15 -13.49
N PRO A 7 9.12 -3.60 -14.76
CA PRO A 7 9.81 -2.95 -15.87
C PRO A 7 9.44 -1.48 -16.10
N LEU A 8 8.27 -1.03 -15.62
CA LEU A 8 7.87 0.37 -15.68
C LEU A 8 8.69 1.25 -14.73
N PHE A 9 9.20 0.68 -13.65
CA PHE A 9 9.92 1.40 -12.60
C PHE A 9 11.44 1.30 -12.76
N ASP A 10 11.93 0.31 -13.50
CA ASP A 10 13.35 0.10 -13.74
C ASP A 10 13.95 1.17 -14.66
N LEU A 11 15.24 1.44 -14.49
CA LEU A 11 16.00 2.35 -15.36
C LEU A 11 16.91 1.54 -16.28
N TYR A 12 16.78 1.79 -17.58
CA TYR A 12 17.59 1.15 -18.63
C TYR A 12 18.71 2.11 -19.05
N GLN A 13 19.95 1.68 -18.90
CA GLN A 13 21.14 2.45 -19.23
C GLN A 13 21.59 2.18 -20.68
N GLU A 14 22.36 3.11 -21.27
CA GLU A 14 22.82 3.01 -22.67
C GLU A 14 23.77 1.83 -22.92
N ASP A 15 24.47 1.36 -21.88
CA ASP A 15 25.34 0.17 -21.89
C ASP A 15 24.55 -1.15 -21.74
N GLY A 16 23.21 -1.07 -21.66
CA GLY A 16 22.32 -2.23 -21.56
C GLY A 16 22.12 -2.76 -20.15
N THR A 17 22.69 -2.13 -19.11
CA THR A 17 22.42 -2.51 -17.72
C THR A 17 21.06 -2.00 -17.25
N ILE A 18 20.46 -2.73 -16.30
CA ILE A 18 19.14 -2.43 -15.73
C ILE A 18 19.29 -2.15 -14.25
N ILE A 19 18.88 -0.96 -13.82
CA ILE A 19 18.77 -0.62 -12.39
C ILE A 19 17.36 -0.99 -11.95
N VAL A 20 17.25 -2.07 -11.18
CA VAL A 20 15.96 -2.56 -10.67
C VAL A 20 15.45 -1.64 -9.56
N SER A 21 14.25 -1.11 -9.74
CA SER A 21 13.63 -0.23 -8.74
C SER A 21 13.11 -1.00 -7.53
N LYS A 22 13.24 -0.42 -6.34
CA LYS A 22 12.71 -0.98 -5.09
C LYS A 22 11.32 -0.47 -4.74
N GLU A 23 10.71 0.33 -5.61
CA GLU A 23 9.45 1.01 -5.31
C GLU A 23 8.28 0.04 -5.05
N LEU A 24 8.32 -1.16 -5.61
CA LEU A 24 7.27 -2.18 -5.46
C LEU A 24 7.60 -3.25 -4.41
N ASP A 25 8.81 -3.27 -3.84
CA ASP A 25 9.27 -4.34 -2.94
C ASP A 25 8.36 -4.51 -1.72
N GLY A 26 7.90 -3.40 -1.14
CA GLY A 26 6.99 -3.41 0.01
C GLY A 26 5.60 -3.99 -0.26
N LEU A 27 5.24 -4.22 -1.52
CA LEU A 27 3.98 -4.83 -1.95
C LEU A 27 4.09 -6.33 -2.22
N ILE A 28 5.31 -6.87 -2.29
CA ILE A 28 5.56 -8.27 -2.64
C ILE A 28 6.38 -9.01 -1.58
N ASN A 29 7.03 -8.30 -0.66
CA ASN A 29 7.85 -8.91 0.38
C ASN A 29 6.97 -9.61 1.43
N PRO A 30 7.07 -10.95 1.60
CA PRO A 30 6.22 -11.69 2.53
C PRO A 30 6.33 -11.22 3.98
N ALA A 31 7.53 -10.89 4.45
CA ALA A 31 7.74 -10.43 5.82
C ALA A 31 7.09 -9.06 6.06
N THR A 32 7.20 -8.14 5.08
CA THR A 32 6.52 -6.85 5.15
C THR A 32 5.00 -6.99 5.12
N ILE A 33 4.48 -7.88 4.27
CA ILE A 33 3.04 -8.14 4.18
C ILE A 33 2.52 -8.74 5.50
N PHE A 34 3.24 -9.69 6.09
CA PHE A 34 2.88 -10.29 7.37
C PHE A 34 2.92 -9.28 8.52
N GLN A 35 3.95 -8.43 8.58
CA GLN A 35 4.00 -7.34 9.57
C GLN A 35 2.82 -6.36 9.44
N ARG A 36 2.40 -6.06 8.20
CA ARG A 36 1.19 -5.26 7.95
C ARG A 36 -0.06 -5.98 8.42
N PHE A 37 -0.18 -7.29 8.18
CA PHE A 37 -1.28 -8.12 8.69
C PHE A 37 -1.37 -8.05 10.22
N VAL A 38 -0.28 -8.30 10.94
CA VAL A 38 -0.23 -8.26 12.42
C VAL A 38 -0.58 -6.87 12.95
N ARG A 39 -0.04 -5.81 12.33
CA ARG A 39 -0.39 -4.43 12.69
C ARG A 39 -1.87 -4.13 12.48
N ALA A 40 -2.42 -4.55 11.34
CA ALA A 40 -3.84 -4.39 11.02
C ALA A 40 -4.73 -5.16 12.01
N PHE A 41 -4.33 -6.36 12.39
CA PHE A 41 -5.02 -7.19 13.39
C PHE A 41 -5.08 -6.52 14.77
N ASN A 42 -3.99 -5.87 15.20
CA ASN A 42 -3.93 -5.24 16.51
C ASN A 42 -4.52 -3.82 16.56
N THR A 43 -4.81 -3.19 15.42
CA THR A 43 -5.37 -1.84 15.35
C THR A 43 -6.80 -1.78 15.88
N ASN A 44 -7.06 -0.89 16.85
CA ASN A 44 -8.39 -0.74 17.46
C ASN A 44 -9.49 -0.32 16.47
N ASP A 45 -9.16 0.49 15.46
CA ASP A 45 -10.11 0.87 14.42
C ASP A 45 -10.63 -0.35 13.64
N ASN A 46 -9.74 -1.25 13.23
CA ASN A 46 -10.13 -2.49 12.55
C ASN A 46 -10.94 -3.41 13.47
N LYS A 47 -10.56 -3.54 14.74
CA LYS A 47 -11.33 -4.31 15.73
C LYS A 47 -12.75 -3.74 15.84
N LYS A 48 -12.88 -2.42 15.98
CA LYS A 48 -14.17 -1.73 16.08
C LYS A 48 -15.02 -1.91 14.82
N ARG A 49 -14.45 -1.67 13.64
CA ARG A 49 -15.14 -1.84 12.35
C ARG A 49 -15.63 -3.27 12.14
N PHE A 50 -14.83 -4.27 12.51
CA PHE A 50 -15.27 -5.66 12.47
C PHE A 50 -16.44 -5.91 13.43
N MET A 51 -16.31 -5.50 14.69
CA MET A 51 -17.35 -5.67 15.70
C MET A 51 -18.68 -5.02 15.29
N GLN A 52 -18.62 -3.86 14.63
CA GLN A 52 -19.79 -3.13 14.12
C GLN A 52 -20.41 -3.72 12.84
N SER A 53 -19.72 -4.65 12.17
CA SER A 53 -20.18 -5.21 10.88
C SER A 53 -20.48 -6.71 10.94
N ASN A 54 -19.90 -7.44 11.90
CA ASN A 54 -20.06 -8.89 11.99
C ASN A 54 -21.37 -9.28 12.69
N PRO A 55 -22.27 -10.06 12.04
CA PRO A 55 -23.56 -10.43 12.62
C PRO A 55 -23.47 -11.20 13.95
N THR A 56 -22.49 -12.10 14.08
CA THR A 56 -22.28 -12.88 15.31
C THR A 56 -21.90 -11.96 16.47
N PHE A 57 -21.03 -10.97 16.22
CA PHE A 57 -20.66 -10.01 17.24
C PHE A 57 -21.82 -9.07 17.60
N LEU A 58 -22.57 -8.57 16.61
CA LEU A 58 -23.74 -7.72 16.85
C LEU A 58 -24.82 -8.41 17.71
N ALA A 59 -25.00 -9.73 17.55
CA ALA A 59 -25.89 -10.49 18.43
C ALA A 59 -25.38 -10.52 19.88
N ILE A 60 -24.08 -10.63 20.10
CA ILE A 60 -23.46 -10.56 21.44
C ILE A 60 -23.62 -9.17 22.03
N GLU A 61 -23.36 -8.13 21.23
CA GLU A 61 -23.54 -6.73 21.62
C GLU A 61 -24.99 -6.49 22.08
N GLN A 62 -25.98 -6.91 21.29
CA GLN A 62 -27.39 -6.79 21.67
C GLN A 62 -27.73 -7.60 22.93
N GLN A 63 -27.15 -8.79 23.13
CA GLN A 63 -27.41 -9.59 24.33
C GLN A 63 -26.80 -8.98 25.60
N GLN A 64 -25.59 -8.42 25.51
CA GLN A 64 -24.89 -7.85 26.66
C GLN A 64 -25.31 -6.41 26.97
N LEU A 65 -25.80 -5.67 25.98
CA LEU A 65 -26.32 -4.31 26.14
C LEU A 65 -27.85 -4.26 26.33
N LYS A 66 -28.54 -5.40 26.44
CA LYS A 66 -29.96 -5.48 26.79
C LYS A 66 -30.17 -5.02 28.24
N VAL A 67 -30.50 -3.73 28.40
CA VAL A 67 -31.37 -3.06 29.39
C VAL A 67 -30.97 -1.58 29.41
N ASN A 68 -31.56 -0.78 28.51
CA ASN A 68 -31.98 0.61 28.69
C ASN A 68 -32.14 1.27 27.31
N GLU A 69 -33.35 1.73 27.01
CA GLU A 69 -33.66 2.58 25.85
C GLU A 69 -32.93 3.95 25.90
N ASN A 70 -32.18 4.20 26.98
CA ASN A 70 -31.39 5.40 27.26
C ASN A 70 -29.87 5.11 27.26
N ASN A 71 -29.36 4.21 26.41
CA ASN A 71 -27.93 3.94 26.33
C ASN A 71 -27.18 5.24 25.98
N GLU A 72 -26.52 5.80 27.00
CA GLU A 72 -25.55 6.87 26.83
C GLU A 72 -24.46 6.38 25.86
N THR A 73 -24.02 7.25 24.95
CA THR A 73 -22.93 6.97 23.98
C THR A 73 -21.69 6.35 24.64
N ASP A 74 -21.52 6.61 25.93
CA ASP A 74 -20.40 6.17 26.75
C ASP A 74 -20.45 4.68 27.10
N ASP A 75 -21.63 4.06 27.22
CA ASP A 75 -21.76 2.62 27.51
C ASP A 75 -21.31 1.76 26.33
N VAL A 76 -21.70 2.16 25.12
CA VAL A 76 -21.27 1.52 23.87
C VAL A 76 -19.76 1.68 23.69
N ALA A 77 -19.21 2.85 24.00
CA ALA A 77 -17.77 3.08 23.93
C ALA A 77 -16.98 2.23 24.93
N ARG A 78 -17.43 2.15 26.20
CA ARG A 78 -16.84 1.28 27.23
C ARG A 78 -16.91 -0.19 26.84
N PHE A 79 -18.03 -0.61 26.26
CA PHE A 79 -18.20 -1.96 25.75
C PHE A 79 -17.09 -2.30 24.74
N TYR A 80 -16.95 -1.56 23.64
CA TYR A 80 -15.90 -1.84 22.65
C TYR A 80 -14.49 -1.78 23.24
N GLN A 81 -14.21 -0.83 24.13
CA GLN A 81 -12.90 -0.72 24.80
C GLN A 81 -12.55 -2.00 25.57
N SER A 82 -13.53 -2.60 26.27
CA SER A 82 -13.33 -3.86 27.01
C SER A 82 -13.03 -5.07 26.11
N TRP A 83 -13.42 -5.01 24.83
CA TRP A 83 -13.20 -6.08 23.86
C TRP A 83 -11.87 -5.97 23.12
N TYR A 84 -11.23 -4.79 23.06
CA TYR A 84 -9.96 -4.64 22.35
C TYR A 84 -8.84 -5.53 22.91
N GLY A 85 -8.82 -5.76 24.21
CA GLY A 85 -7.85 -6.65 24.88
C GLY A 85 -8.13 -8.14 24.69
N LYS A 86 -9.33 -8.50 24.21
CA LYS A 86 -9.75 -9.89 23.94
C LYS A 86 -9.36 -10.37 22.54
N ILE A 87 -8.89 -9.45 21.70
CA ILE A 87 -8.50 -9.70 20.31
C ILE A 87 -7.04 -9.33 20.20
N THR A 88 -6.15 -10.31 20.11
CA THR A 88 -4.70 -10.02 20.11
C THR A 88 -3.93 -10.91 19.15
N ALA A 89 -2.92 -10.32 18.53
CA ALA A 89 -1.83 -11.03 17.87
C ALA A 89 -0.55 -10.78 18.69
N GLN A 90 0.02 -11.83 19.29
CA GLN A 90 1.19 -11.76 20.16
C GLN A 90 2.31 -12.66 19.67
N GLU A 91 3.56 -12.19 19.71
CA GLU A 91 4.73 -12.94 19.22
C GLU A 91 5.04 -14.18 20.10
N VAL A 92 5.46 -15.26 19.47
CA VAL A 92 5.81 -16.53 20.13
C VAL A 92 7.19 -16.41 20.78
N GLY A 93 7.24 -15.86 21.99
CA GLY A 93 8.46 -15.78 22.80
C GLY A 93 9.55 -14.85 22.23
N LYS A 94 10.69 -14.74 22.91
CA LYS A 94 11.81 -13.85 22.52
C LYS A 94 12.83 -14.51 21.57
N THR A 95 12.69 -15.81 21.32
CA THR A 95 13.73 -16.65 20.68
C THR A 95 13.39 -17.11 19.26
N GLN A 96 12.13 -17.03 18.84
CA GLN A 96 11.66 -17.35 17.49
C GLN A 96 10.95 -16.13 16.90
N ALA A 97 11.73 -15.18 16.40
CA ALA A 97 11.20 -13.97 15.77
C ALA A 97 10.45 -14.33 14.48
N GLY A 98 9.16 -14.05 14.42
CA GLY A 98 8.35 -14.22 13.20
C GLY A 98 7.04 -14.98 13.37
N ASP A 99 6.86 -15.74 14.46
CA ASP A 99 5.64 -16.51 14.72
C ASP A 99 4.73 -15.76 15.71
N PHE A 100 3.41 -15.85 15.52
CA PHE A 100 2.43 -15.12 16.32
C PHE A 100 1.25 -16.00 16.72
N TYR A 101 0.82 -15.90 17.97
CA TYR A 101 -0.47 -16.40 18.44
C TYR A 101 -1.57 -15.39 18.15
N LEU A 102 -2.59 -15.82 17.41
CA LEU A 102 -3.81 -15.05 17.17
C LEU A 102 -4.91 -15.55 18.11
N SER A 103 -5.58 -14.62 18.77
CA SER A 103 -6.65 -14.93 19.72
C SER A 103 -7.85 -14.01 19.53
N PHE A 104 -9.04 -14.60 19.67
CA PHE A 104 -10.31 -13.89 19.77
C PHE A 104 -11.14 -14.54 20.87
N GLN A 105 -11.18 -13.91 22.04
CA GLN A 105 -11.98 -14.38 23.16
C GLN A 105 -13.41 -13.85 23.06
N SER A 106 -14.39 -14.76 23.06
CA SER A 106 -15.82 -14.46 23.04
C SER A 106 -16.55 -15.02 24.28
N ILE A 107 -17.88 -14.95 24.28
CA ILE A 107 -18.75 -15.41 25.35
C ILE A 107 -18.80 -16.94 25.49
N ASP A 108 -18.60 -17.68 24.40
CA ASP A 108 -18.63 -19.14 24.35
C ASP A 108 -17.58 -19.70 23.39
N LYS A 109 -17.38 -21.03 23.45
CA LYS A 109 -16.35 -21.73 22.66
C LYS A 109 -16.60 -21.63 21.15
N ALA A 110 -17.86 -21.76 20.72
CA ALA A 110 -18.22 -21.75 19.31
C ALA A 110 -18.10 -20.33 18.73
N SER A 111 -18.62 -19.31 19.42
CA SER A 111 -18.48 -17.92 18.97
C SER A 111 -17.02 -17.46 18.94
N SER A 112 -16.16 -17.92 19.86
CA SER A 112 -14.73 -17.58 19.84
C SER A 112 -14.05 -18.06 18.55
N LEU A 113 -14.30 -19.32 18.15
CA LEU A 113 -13.73 -19.87 16.92
C LEU A 113 -14.30 -19.20 15.66
N VAL A 114 -15.63 -19.02 15.61
CA VAL A 114 -16.30 -18.36 14.47
C VAL A 114 -15.79 -16.93 14.28
N LEU A 115 -15.69 -16.16 15.38
CA LEU A 115 -15.23 -14.78 15.34
C LEU A 115 -13.75 -14.67 15.02
N LEU A 116 -12.90 -15.59 15.51
CA LEU A 116 -11.49 -15.61 15.14
C LEU A 116 -11.30 -15.80 13.64
N ASN A 117 -11.93 -16.82 13.06
CA ASN A 117 -11.86 -17.08 11.61
C ASN A 117 -12.39 -15.89 10.81
N ALA A 118 -13.58 -15.39 11.15
CA ALA A 118 -14.17 -14.25 10.47
C ALA A 118 -13.32 -12.97 10.60
N TYR A 119 -12.67 -12.76 11.74
CA TYR A 119 -11.82 -11.59 11.95
C TYR A 119 -10.51 -11.69 11.16
N ILE A 120 -9.89 -12.87 11.12
CA ILE A 120 -8.71 -13.13 10.29
C ILE A 120 -9.02 -12.84 8.82
N ASP A 121 -10.16 -13.30 8.31
CA ASP A 121 -10.59 -13.05 6.94
C ASP A 121 -10.85 -11.56 6.69
N PHE A 122 -11.53 -10.88 7.62
CA PHE A 122 -11.76 -9.44 7.56
C PHE A 122 -10.43 -8.66 7.47
N ILE A 123 -9.44 -8.99 8.31
CA ILE A 123 -8.13 -8.34 8.29
C ILE A 123 -7.40 -8.64 6.97
N ASN A 124 -7.48 -9.86 6.46
CA ASN A 124 -6.87 -10.20 5.18
C ASN A 124 -7.52 -9.42 4.02
N GLN A 125 -8.84 -9.21 4.04
CA GLN A 125 -9.53 -8.36 3.07
C GLN A 125 -9.09 -6.89 3.17
N GLN A 126 -9.00 -6.34 4.39
CA GLN A 126 -8.50 -4.96 4.60
C GLN A 126 -7.05 -4.81 4.11
N LEU A 127 -6.19 -5.79 4.38
CA LEU A 127 -4.81 -5.82 3.88
C LEU A 127 -4.77 -5.79 2.35
N ASN A 128 -5.56 -6.64 1.69
CA ASN A 128 -5.63 -6.68 0.23
C ASN A 128 -6.13 -5.36 -0.37
N GLN A 129 -7.09 -4.71 0.28
CA GLN A 129 -7.56 -3.38 -0.11
C GLN A 129 -6.43 -2.35 0.02
N GLN A 130 -5.68 -2.36 1.12
CA GLN A 130 -4.52 -1.47 1.31
C GLN A 130 -3.43 -1.71 0.26
N LEU A 131 -3.05 -2.97 0.01
CA LEU A 131 -2.05 -3.30 -1.01
C LEU A 131 -2.48 -2.87 -2.42
N THR A 132 -3.78 -3.03 -2.74
CA THR A 132 -4.35 -2.57 -4.02
C THR A 132 -4.30 -1.05 -4.14
N ASN A 133 -4.65 -0.33 -3.07
CA ASN A 133 -4.59 1.12 -3.03
C ASN A 133 -3.15 1.62 -3.18
N ASP A 134 -2.20 1.05 -2.43
CA ASP A 134 -0.78 1.41 -2.51
C ASP A 134 -0.24 1.20 -3.94
N LEU A 135 -0.57 0.06 -4.58
CA LEU A 135 -0.19 -0.20 -5.96
C LEU A 135 -0.79 0.85 -6.91
N THR A 136 -2.09 1.12 -6.77
CA THR A 136 -2.80 2.10 -7.61
C THR A 136 -2.18 3.48 -7.45
N SER A 137 -1.87 3.92 -6.23
CA SER A 137 -1.20 5.18 -5.97
C SER A 137 0.18 5.25 -6.63
N LYS A 138 0.99 4.19 -6.56
CA LYS A 138 2.30 4.14 -7.22
C LYS A 138 2.17 4.21 -8.75
N LEU A 139 1.22 3.49 -9.33
CA LEU A 139 0.96 3.54 -10.78
C LEU A 139 0.47 4.91 -11.23
N THR A 140 -0.40 5.56 -10.47
CA THR A 140 -0.87 6.94 -10.74
C THR A 140 0.29 7.93 -10.71
N VAL A 141 1.17 7.85 -9.71
CA VAL A 141 2.36 8.71 -9.64
C VAL A 141 3.25 8.48 -10.86
N LYS A 142 3.49 7.22 -11.23
CA LYS A 142 4.32 6.89 -12.40
C LYS A 142 3.71 7.37 -13.71
N HIS A 143 2.40 7.19 -13.90
CA HIS A 143 1.67 7.69 -15.06
C HIS A 143 1.79 9.21 -15.19
N ASN A 144 1.57 9.94 -14.09
CA ASN A 144 1.69 11.40 -14.07
C ASN A 144 3.12 11.85 -14.42
N GLN A 145 4.14 11.18 -13.86
CA GLN A 145 5.54 11.47 -14.17
C GLN A 145 5.83 11.28 -15.66
N LEU A 146 5.45 10.14 -16.26
CA LEU A 146 5.68 9.87 -17.68
C LEU A 146 4.90 10.85 -18.58
N SER A 147 3.67 11.18 -18.20
CA SER A 147 2.84 12.15 -18.92
C SER A 147 3.44 13.56 -18.91
N GLN A 148 4.00 13.98 -17.77
CA GLN A 148 4.73 15.25 -17.64
C GLN A 148 6.02 15.26 -18.47
N GLN A 149 6.80 14.17 -18.43
CA GLN A 149 8.00 14.02 -19.26
C GLN A 149 7.67 14.08 -20.76
N TYR A 150 6.62 13.38 -21.18
CA TYR A 150 6.12 13.42 -22.55
C TYR A 150 5.71 14.84 -22.96
N SER A 151 4.90 15.52 -22.15
CA SER A 151 4.42 16.88 -22.44
C SER A 151 5.57 17.88 -22.55
N SER A 152 6.54 17.82 -21.62
CA SER A 152 7.73 18.68 -21.65
C SER A 152 8.58 18.44 -22.89
N LEU A 153 8.86 17.16 -23.22
CA LEU A 153 9.62 16.81 -24.41
C LEU A 153 8.87 17.24 -25.68
N GLN A 154 7.55 17.09 -25.73
CA GLN A 154 6.73 17.49 -26.87
C GLN A 154 6.83 18.99 -27.12
N GLN A 155 6.71 19.81 -26.08
CA GLN A 155 6.87 21.26 -26.18
C GLN A 155 8.27 21.65 -26.63
N GLN A 156 9.29 21.03 -26.06
CA GLN A 156 10.68 21.29 -26.45
C GLN A 156 10.93 20.90 -27.91
N THR A 157 10.39 19.78 -28.35
CA THR A 157 10.47 19.30 -29.73
C THR A 157 9.77 20.26 -30.70
N GLN A 158 8.59 20.78 -30.32
CA GLN A 158 7.88 21.77 -31.12
C GLN A 158 8.72 23.04 -31.32
N LEU A 159 9.35 23.54 -30.26
CA LEU A 159 10.24 24.70 -30.33
C LEU A 159 11.48 24.41 -31.20
N ARG A 160 12.10 23.24 -31.04
CA ARG A 160 13.24 22.83 -31.87
C ARG A 160 12.87 22.74 -33.34
N LEU A 161 11.69 22.19 -33.67
CA LEU A 161 11.19 22.12 -35.04
C LEU A 161 10.99 23.53 -35.63
N GLN A 162 10.42 24.47 -34.86
CA GLN A 162 10.27 25.86 -35.28
C GLN A 162 11.61 26.55 -35.53
N VAL A 163 12.58 26.38 -34.62
CA VAL A 163 13.93 26.94 -34.76
C VAL A 163 14.65 26.35 -35.98
N GLU A 164 14.56 25.03 -36.18
CA GLU A 164 15.17 24.37 -37.33
C GLU A 164 14.53 24.81 -38.65
N LEU A 165 13.21 24.96 -38.68
CA LEU A 165 12.49 25.47 -39.85
C LEU A 165 12.94 26.90 -40.19
N ALA A 166 13.01 27.79 -39.19
CA ALA A 166 13.50 29.16 -39.40
C ALA A 166 14.96 29.17 -39.87
N ARG A 167 15.81 28.31 -39.32
CA ARG A 167 17.21 28.17 -39.73
C ARG A 167 17.33 27.73 -41.19
N VAL A 168 16.62 26.68 -41.58
CA VAL A 168 16.65 26.14 -42.96
C VAL A 168 16.06 27.15 -43.95
N GLN A 169 15.03 27.91 -43.58
CA GLN A 169 14.48 28.99 -44.41
C GLN A 169 15.49 30.13 -44.64
N ASN A 170 16.23 30.54 -43.62
CA ASN A 170 17.29 31.53 -43.76
C ASN A 170 18.44 31.00 -44.64
N ALA A 171 18.87 29.76 -44.42
CA ALA A 171 19.88 29.12 -45.26
C ALA A 171 19.41 29.04 -46.73
N LEU A 172 18.14 28.71 -46.97
CA LEU A 172 17.55 28.69 -48.31
C LEU A 172 17.58 30.09 -48.97
N ALA A 173 17.25 31.14 -48.22
CA ALA A 173 17.29 32.51 -48.72
C ALA A 173 18.71 32.94 -49.09
N ILE A 174 19.70 32.63 -48.24
CA ILE A 174 21.12 32.91 -48.50
C ILE A 174 21.61 32.12 -49.72
N ALA A 175 21.31 30.81 -49.79
CA ALA A 175 21.72 29.97 -50.93
C ALA A 175 21.12 30.46 -52.25
N LYS A 176 19.84 30.87 -52.26
CA LYS A 176 19.20 31.50 -53.43
C LYS A 176 19.87 32.82 -53.82
N ALA A 177 20.14 33.70 -52.85
CA ALA A 177 20.81 34.97 -53.10
C ALA A 177 22.24 34.80 -53.63
N ALA A 178 22.95 33.76 -53.18
CA ALA A 178 24.28 33.40 -53.62
C ALA A 178 24.31 32.56 -54.91
N ASN A 179 23.16 32.24 -55.51
CA ASN A 179 23.02 31.36 -56.67
C ASN A 179 23.60 29.93 -56.48
N ILE A 180 23.63 29.45 -55.24
CA ILE A 180 24.08 28.11 -54.90
C ILE A 180 22.89 27.16 -55.00
N ASN A 181 22.72 26.52 -56.16
CA ASN A 181 21.57 25.66 -56.44
C ASN A 181 21.81 24.18 -56.13
N GLU A 182 23.03 23.71 -56.34
CA GLU A 182 23.48 22.33 -56.15
C GLU A 182 24.52 22.25 -55.02
N PRO A 183 24.81 21.04 -54.50
CA PRO A 183 25.85 20.86 -53.51
C PRO A 183 27.21 21.37 -54.00
N VAL A 184 27.87 22.14 -53.15
CA VAL A 184 29.16 22.79 -53.43
C VAL A 184 30.23 22.23 -52.51
N GLN A 185 31.32 21.73 -53.10
CA GLN A 185 32.48 21.24 -52.36
C GLN A 185 33.35 22.43 -51.90
N ASN A 186 34.02 22.30 -50.75
CA ASN A 186 34.95 23.29 -50.18
C ASN A 186 34.35 24.62 -49.69
N LEU A 187 33.02 24.73 -49.52
CA LEU A 187 32.50 25.75 -48.61
C LEU A 187 32.71 25.29 -47.18
N ASN A 188 33.31 26.15 -46.35
CA ASN A 188 33.37 25.93 -44.91
C ASN A 188 31.96 25.66 -44.41
N GLU A 189 31.78 24.58 -43.64
CA GLU A 189 30.52 24.28 -42.95
C GLU A 189 30.24 25.39 -41.94
N GLU A 190 29.62 26.49 -42.37
CA GLU A 190 29.10 27.47 -41.44
C GLU A 190 28.05 26.79 -40.54
N LYS A 191 28.33 26.76 -39.24
CA LYS A 191 27.55 25.99 -38.26
C LYS A 191 26.09 26.46 -38.14
N LEU A 192 25.81 27.73 -38.46
CA LEU A 192 24.48 28.32 -38.25
C LEU A 192 23.57 28.16 -39.47
N PHE A 193 24.06 28.42 -40.69
CA PHE A 193 23.29 28.31 -41.92
C PHE A 193 24.03 27.45 -42.95
N ALA A 194 23.72 26.14 -42.98
CA ALA A 194 24.36 25.18 -43.87
C ALA A 194 23.90 25.34 -45.33
N ILE A 195 24.44 26.34 -46.03
CA ILE A 195 24.11 26.64 -47.43
C ILE A 195 24.76 25.70 -48.45
N SER A 196 25.73 24.90 -48.03
CA SER A 196 26.56 24.05 -48.90
C SER A 196 25.81 22.94 -49.63
N ILE A 197 24.64 22.51 -49.12
CA ILE A 197 23.80 21.49 -49.77
C ILE A 197 22.96 22.04 -50.94
N GLY A 198 22.98 23.36 -51.14
CA GLY A 198 22.27 24.04 -52.23
C GLY A 198 20.80 24.33 -51.97
N SER A 199 20.27 25.30 -52.70
CA SER A 199 18.90 25.80 -52.56
C SER A 199 17.83 24.74 -52.83
N LYS A 200 18.07 23.80 -53.76
CA LYS A 200 17.13 22.70 -54.07
C LYS A 200 16.94 21.76 -52.88
N ALA A 201 18.03 21.30 -52.27
CA ALA A 201 17.99 20.41 -51.11
C ALA A 201 17.40 21.13 -49.88
N LEU A 202 17.76 22.40 -49.67
CA LEU A 202 17.18 23.22 -48.60
C LEU A 202 15.67 23.43 -48.77
N GLN A 203 15.19 23.65 -50.00
CA GLN A 203 13.75 23.74 -50.27
C GLN A 203 13.04 22.43 -49.92
N ALA A 204 13.55 21.29 -50.40
CA ALA A 204 13.00 19.98 -50.05
C ALA A 204 13.00 19.73 -48.53
N LYS A 205 14.04 20.18 -47.81
CA LYS A 205 14.09 20.10 -46.35
C LYS A 205 13.04 20.99 -45.68
N VAL A 206 12.80 22.21 -46.16
CA VAL A 206 11.71 23.07 -45.67
C VAL A 206 10.36 22.39 -45.84
N ASP A 207 10.11 21.82 -47.02
CA ASP A 207 8.83 21.18 -47.34
C ASP A 207 8.63 19.93 -46.47
N ALA A 208 9.68 19.13 -46.29
CA ALA A 208 9.67 17.98 -45.38
C ALA A 208 9.38 18.39 -43.93
N LEU A 209 10.10 19.38 -43.38
CA LEU A 209 9.89 19.86 -42.01
C LEU A 209 8.49 20.45 -41.79
N LYS A 210 7.94 21.18 -42.77
CA LYS A 210 6.56 21.70 -42.72
C LYS A 210 5.50 20.60 -42.75
N SER A 211 5.80 19.47 -43.38
CA SER A 211 4.87 18.34 -43.50
C SER A 211 4.83 17.43 -42.26
N ILE A 212 5.71 17.65 -41.26
CA ILE A 212 5.75 16.82 -40.05
C ILE A 212 4.50 17.07 -39.20
N THR A 213 3.61 16.07 -39.17
CA THR A 213 2.44 16.03 -38.29
C THR A 213 2.69 15.20 -37.03
N ASN A 214 3.48 14.13 -37.14
CA ASN A 214 3.93 13.32 -36.02
C ASN A 214 5.33 13.74 -35.56
N LEU A 215 5.39 14.45 -34.44
CA LEU A 215 6.65 14.92 -33.84
C LEU A 215 7.62 13.78 -33.49
N SER A 216 7.14 12.54 -33.35
CA SER A 216 8.01 11.38 -33.08
C SER A 216 8.93 11.03 -34.24
N VAL A 217 8.62 11.47 -35.47
CA VAL A 217 9.54 11.34 -36.62
C VAL A 217 10.77 12.23 -36.42
N PHE A 218 10.60 13.38 -35.79
CA PHE A 218 11.67 14.32 -35.48
C PHE A 218 12.36 14.01 -34.14
N GLU A 219 11.61 13.53 -33.14
CA GLU A 219 12.12 13.13 -31.83
C GLU A 219 11.58 11.73 -31.44
N PRO A 220 12.32 10.64 -31.75
CA PRO A 220 11.86 9.26 -31.53
C PRO A 220 11.52 8.93 -30.08
N ARG A 221 12.11 9.63 -29.10
CA ARG A 221 11.83 9.42 -27.67
C ARG A 221 10.38 9.71 -27.31
N LEU A 222 9.66 10.54 -28.08
CA LEU A 222 8.23 10.77 -27.89
C LEU A 222 7.42 9.48 -28.04
N ALA A 223 7.72 8.66 -29.04
CA ALA A 223 7.04 7.39 -29.26
C ALA A 223 7.29 6.41 -28.11
N LEU A 224 8.52 6.36 -27.59
CA LEU A 224 8.88 5.52 -26.44
C LEU A 224 8.11 5.95 -25.18
N LEU A 225 8.11 7.25 -24.86
CA LEU A 225 7.37 7.77 -23.70
C LEU A 225 5.86 7.53 -23.84
N GLN A 226 5.29 7.73 -25.04
CA GLN A 226 3.89 7.46 -25.30
C GLN A 226 3.54 5.99 -25.07
N ALA A 227 4.39 5.06 -25.55
CA ALA A 227 4.20 3.64 -25.32
C ALA A 227 4.26 3.28 -23.83
N GLN A 228 5.17 3.90 -23.07
CA GLN A 228 5.26 3.70 -21.61
C GLN A 228 4.02 4.23 -20.88
N VAL A 229 3.49 5.41 -21.25
CA VAL A 229 2.24 5.95 -20.69
C VAL A 229 1.09 4.97 -20.92
N GLN A 230 0.92 4.49 -22.16
CA GLN A 230 -0.12 3.51 -22.50
C GLN A 230 0.04 2.19 -21.74
N GLN A 231 1.28 1.72 -21.56
CA GLN A 231 1.55 0.50 -20.81
C GLN A 231 1.10 0.62 -19.35
N VAL A 232 1.36 1.76 -18.68
CA VAL A 232 0.88 2.01 -17.31
C VAL A 232 -0.66 2.01 -17.26
N GLU A 233 -1.32 2.65 -18.23
CA GLU A 233 -2.79 2.70 -18.28
C GLU A 233 -3.44 1.32 -18.48
N LEU A 234 -2.85 0.49 -19.34
CA LEU A 234 -3.34 -0.86 -19.60
C LEU A 234 -3.16 -1.75 -18.37
N LEU A 235 -1.98 -1.72 -17.77
CA LEU A 235 -1.68 -2.55 -16.61
C LEU A 235 -2.45 -2.09 -15.35
N GLY A 236 -2.71 -0.78 -15.22
CA GLY A 236 -3.47 -0.21 -14.10
C GLY A 236 -4.96 -0.61 -14.07
N LYS A 237 -5.52 -1.11 -15.17
CA LYS A 237 -6.92 -1.58 -15.24
C LYS A 237 -7.12 -2.99 -14.68
N VAL A 238 -6.04 -3.74 -14.48
CA VAL A 238 -6.10 -5.12 -13.99
C VAL A 238 -6.13 -5.12 -12.47
N LYS A 239 -7.18 -5.68 -11.86
CA LYS A 239 -7.22 -5.86 -10.40
C LYS A 239 -6.15 -6.88 -9.98
N PRO A 240 -5.32 -6.55 -8.97
CA PRO A 240 -4.34 -7.51 -8.47
C PRO A 240 -5.05 -8.69 -7.79
N ALA A 241 -4.44 -9.86 -7.89
CA ALA A 241 -4.88 -11.05 -7.18
C ALA A 241 -4.80 -10.84 -5.68
N GLN A 242 -5.74 -11.45 -4.96
CA GLN A 242 -5.73 -11.44 -3.51
C GLN A 242 -4.55 -12.28 -2.99
N VAL A 243 -3.89 -11.77 -1.96
CA VAL A 243 -2.79 -12.43 -1.28
C VAL A 243 -3.22 -12.84 0.13
N GLN A 244 -2.67 -13.95 0.61
CA GLN A 244 -2.78 -14.29 2.02
C GLN A 244 -1.63 -13.63 2.77
N GLY A 245 -1.96 -12.75 3.71
CA GLY A 245 -0.96 -12.02 4.49
C GLY A 245 -0.26 -12.86 5.55
N TYR A 246 -0.66 -14.11 5.73
CA TYR A 246 -0.19 -15.02 6.77
C TYR A 246 -0.20 -16.47 6.25
N ALA A 247 0.44 -17.37 7.00
CA ALA A 247 0.33 -18.81 6.83
C ALA A 247 0.04 -19.46 8.19
N TYR A 248 -0.83 -20.47 8.23
CA TYR A 248 -1.11 -21.20 9.46
C TYR A 248 0.00 -22.20 9.75
N LEU A 249 0.61 -22.08 10.93
CA LEU A 249 1.39 -23.17 11.54
C LEU A 249 0.46 -24.15 12.25
N GLU A 250 -0.57 -23.61 12.92
CA GLU A 250 -1.65 -24.33 13.58
C GLU A 250 -2.98 -23.71 13.15
N GLN A 251 -3.98 -24.54 12.84
CA GLN A 251 -5.31 -24.04 12.48
C GLN A 251 -6.06 -23.55 13.72
N PRO A 252 -6.97 -22.57 13.58
CA PRO A 252 -7.81 -22.13 14.70
C PRO A 252 -8.66 -23.27 15.25
N GLU A 253 -8.56 -23.52 16.56
CA GLU A 253 -9.34 -24.54 17.26
C GLU A 253 -10.20 -23.92 18.38
N ALA A 254 -11.31 -24.59 18.73
CA ALA A 254 -12.15 -24.15 19.83
C ALA A 254 -11.46 -24.42 21.19
N PRO A 255 -11.58 -23.51 22.17
CA PRO A 255 -10.89 -23.68 23.44
C PRO A 255 -11.39 -24.90 24.22
N ILE A 256 -10.45 -25.71 24.73
CA ILE A 256 -10.75 -26.92 25.51
C ILE A 256 -11.32 -26.58 26.89
N SER A 257 -10.79 -25.53 27.54
CA SER A 257 -11.24 -25.05 28.86
C SER A 257 -11.64 -23.58 28.82
N ARG A 258 -12.48 -23.16 29.78
CA ARG A 258 -12.89 -21.76 29.93
C ARG A 258 -11.75 -20.93 30.52
N ASP A 259 -11.55 -19.73 29.97
CA ASP A 259 -10.49 -18.80 30.37
C ASP A 259 -10.84 -17.98 31.64
N GLU A 260 -11.53 -18.60 32.60
CA GLU A 260 -11.98 -17.90 33.82
C GLU A 260 -10.90 -17.83 34.90
N PRO A 261 -10.90 -16.77 35.74
CA PRO A 261 -10.11 -16.81 36.97
C PRO A 261 -10.53 -18.04 37.76
N LYS A 262 -9.58 -18.74 38.40
CA LYS A 262 -9.84 -19.96 39.17
C LYS A 262 -10.75 -19.64 40.36
N ARG A 263 -12.07 -19.49 40.16
CA ARG A 263 -13.05 -19.06 41.17
C ARG A 263 -13.04 -19.98 42.39
N ALA A 264 -12.82 -21.28 42.17
CA ALA A 264 -12.58 -22.25 43.23
C ALA A 264 -11.34 -21.91 44.06
N LEU A 265 -10.22 -21.54 43.42
CA LEU A 265 -9.00 -21.12 44.12
C LEU A 265 -9.23 -19.81 44.90
N ILE A 266 -9.94 -18.84 44.33
CA ILE A 266 -10.27 -17.58 45.01
C ILE A 266 -11.19 -17.85 46.21
N ALA A 267 -12.19 -18.71 46.09
CA ALA A 267 -13.07 -19.09 47.19
C ALA A 267 -12.30 -19.83 48.30
N VAL A 268 -11.38 -20.73 47.95
CA VAL A 268 -10.53 -21.43 48.93
C VAL A 268 -9.59 -20.44 49.63
N LEU A 269 -8.94 -19.54 48.90
CA LEU A 269 -8.06 -18.53 49.50
C LEU A 269 -8.84 -17.55 50.39
N GLY A 270 -10.03 -17.11 49.96
CA GLY A 270 -10.88 -16.21 50.73
C GLY A 270 -11.41 -16.84 52.02
N THR A 271 -11.83 -18.11 51.97
CA THR A 271 -12.27 -18.85 53.17
C THR A 271 -11.13 -19.11 54.14
N LEU A 272 -9.93 -19.45 53.64
CA LEU A 272 -8.74 -19.68 54.45
C LEU A 272 -8.28 -18.38 55.17
N LEU A 273 -8.22 -17.25 54.45
CA LEU A 273 -7.87 -15.94 55.03
C LEU A 273 -8.95 -15.45 56.01
N GLY A 274 -10.22 -15.56 55.65
CA GLY A 274 -11.34 -15.20 56.54
C GLY A 274 -11.37 -16.04 57.82
N GLY A 275 -11.07 -17.35 57.71
CA GLY A 275 -10.94 -18.25 58.84
C GLY A 275 -9.80 -17.86 59.78
N MET A 276 -8.61 -17.56 59.24
CA MET A 276 -7.47 -17.11 60.04
C MET A 276 -7.74 -15.80 60.78
N LEU A 277 -8.35 -14.81 60.11
CA LEU A 277 -8.73 -13.55 60.74
C LEU A 277 -9.82 -13.74 61.81
N GLY A 278 -10.80 -14.62 61.56
CA GLY A 278 -11.82 -14.98 62.54
C GLY A 278 -11.23 -15.59 63.81
N VAL A 279 -10.29 -16.53 63.67
CA VAL A 279 -9.57 -17.12 64.82
C VAL A 279 -8.74 -16.05 65.56
N ALA A 280 -8.03 -15.19 64.84
CA ALA A 280 -7.25 -14.12 65.44
C ALA A 280 -8.11 -13.15 66.27
N ILE A 281 -9.29 -12.75 65.77
CA ILE A 281 -10.23 -11.88 66.49
C ILE A 281 -10.74 -12.55 67.76
N VAL A 282 -11.08 -13.84 67.71
CA VAL A 282 -11.53 -14.60 68.88
C VAL A 282 -10.42 -14.71 69.92
N LEU A 283 -9.17 -14.99 69.50
CA LEU A 283 -8.03 -15.08 70.41
C LEU A 283 -7.72 -13.72 71.08
N VAL A 284 -7.80 -12.62 70.33
CA VAL A 284 -7.67 -11.27 70.90
C VAL A 284 -8.79 -10.99 71.91
N ARG A 285 -10.05 -11.28 71.55
CA ARG A 285 -11.19 -11.12 72.47
C ARG A 285 -11.05 -11.98 73.72
N PHE A 286 -10.54 -13.20 73.60
CA PHE A 286 -10.33 -14.11 74.72
C PHE A 286 -9.20 -13.62 75.63
N ALA A 287 -8.08 -13.18 75.05
CA ALA A 287 -6.93 -12.67 75.82
C ALA A 287 -7.22 -11.35 76.56
N PHE A 288 -8.11 -10.50 76.04
CA PHE A 288 -8.52 -9.24 76.68
C PHE A 288 -9.79 -9.35 77.55
N ARG A 289 -10.35 -10.55 77.70
CA ARG A 289 -11.48 -10.78 78.59
C ARG A 289 -10.96 -10.88 80.03
N LYS A 290 -10.92 -9.73 80.71
CA LYS A 290 -10.72 -9.65 82.16
C LYS A 290 -11.71 -10.57 82.86
N GLU A 291 -11.19 -11.48 83.68
CA GLU A 291 -11.93 -12.07 84.79
C GLU A 291 -12.30 -10.92 85.74
N GLU A 292 -13.57 -10.88 86.16
CA GLU A 292 -13.98 -10.11 87.34
C GLU A 292 -13.35 -10.69 88.60
#